data_AF-A0A3M0WIL6-F1
#
_entry.id   AF-A0A3M0WIL6-F1
#
_cell.length_a   1.000
_cell.length_b   1.000
_cell.length_c   1.000
_cell.angle_alpha   90.00
_cell.angle_beta   90.00
_cell.angle_gamma   90.00
#
_symmetry.space_group_name_H-M   'P 1'
#
loop_
_entity.id
_entity.type
_entity.pdbx_description
1 polymer ?
#
loop_
_entity_poly.entity_id
_entity_poly.type
_entity_poly.pdbx_seq_one_letter_code
_entity_poly.pdbx_strand_id
1 'polypeptide(L)'
;MKAFGVFLRYFFLLVVGLNLDKLYSFLTWATVNSLGLIFSIYTKPLIVRNYIRLPGLVIQVIPACVAASAFFLLIFLFFSTPMKPEKRLKVLAFSILALFVINLARIVFLVEFSGSKYFDAVHWFFWNFLSTVFVVALYIASYKI
;
A
#
# COMPACT_ATOMS: atom_id res chain seq x y z
N MET A 1 -26.07 19.82 -12.60
CA MET A 1 -24.62 19.52 -12.42
C MET A 1 -24.27 18.43 -11.40
N LYS A 2 -25.14 18.07 -10.42
CA LYS A 2 -24.80 17.03 -9.40
C LYS A 2 -24.67 15.61 -9.97
N ALA A 3 -25.52 15.20 -10.91
CA ALA A 3 -25.52 13.85 -11.48
C ALA A 3 -24.24 13.53 -12.28
N PHE A 4 -23.76 14.48 -13.10
CA PHE A 4 -22.55 14.31 -13.90
C PHE A 4 -21.29 14.09 -13.03
N GLY A 5 -21.17 14.83 -11.92
CA GLY A 5 -20.07 14.64 -10.96
C GLY A 5 -20.14 13.34 -10.17
N VAL A 6 -21.33 12.75 -10.00
CA VAL A 6 -21.49 11.40 -9.43
C VAL A 6 -21.04 10.36 -10.45
N PHE A 7 -21.51 10.47 -11.69
CA PHE A 7 -21.14 9.58 -12.79
C PHE A 7 -19.62 9.54 -13.01
N LEU A 8 -18.96 10.70 -13.10
CA LEU A 8 -17.51 10.78 -13.26
C LEU A 8 -16.72 10.07 -12.15
N ARG A 9 -17.18 10.14 -10.89
CA ARG A 9 -16.51 9.49 -9.76
C ARG A 9 -16.59 7.97 -9.86
N TYR A 10 -17.76 7.42 -10.16
CA TYR A 10 -17.93 5.98 -10.32
C TYR A 10 -17.27 5.47 -11.60
N PHE A 11 -17.31 6.23 -12.68
CA PHE A 11 -16.58 5.91 -13.91
C PHE A 11 -15.08 5.84 -13.66
N PHE A 12 -14.51 6.81 -12.93
CA PHE A 12 -13.12 6.75 -12.51
C PHE A 12 -12.81 5.50 -11.68
N LEU A 13 -13.67 5.16 -10.71
CA LEU A 13 -13.49 3.95 -9.90
C LEU A 13 -13.53 2.67 -10.74
N LEU A 14 -14.39 2.59 -11.75
CA LEU A 14 -14.43 1.47 -12.68
C LEU A 14 -13.13 1.40 -13.50
N VAL A 15 -12.64 2.51 -14.03
CA VAL A 15 -11.37 2.53 -14.77
C VAL A 15 -10.21 2.08 -13.89
N VAL A 16 -10.11 2.57 -12.65
CA VAL A 16 -9.07 2.13 -11.71
C VAL A 16 -9.22 0.64 -11.37
N GLY A 17 -10.44 0.17 -11.11
CA GLY A 17 -10.73 -1.23 -10.80
C GLY A 17 -10.43 -2.19 -11.96
N LEU A 18 -10.65 -1.75 -13.21
CA LEU A 18 -10.28 -2.52 -14.40
C LEU A 18 -8.77 -2.51 -14.70
N ASN A 19 -8.02 -1.59 -14.09
CA ASN A 19 -6.57 -1.44 -14.28
C ASN A 19 -5.80 -1.79 -12.99
N LEU A 20 -6.32 -2.69 -12.16
CA LEU A 20 -5.67 -3.13 -10.92
C LEU A 20 -4.26 -3.67 -11.16
N ASP A 21 -4.01 -4.32 -12.30
CA ASP A 21 -2.67 -4.82 -12.65
C ASP A 21 -1.65 -3.69 -12.81
N LYS A 22 -2.06 -2.54 -13.36
CA LYS A 22 -1.18 -1.37 -13.50
C LYS A 22 -0.91 -0.73 -12.13
N LEU A 23 -1.95 -0.62 -11.30
CA LEU A 23 -1.80 -0.15 -9.92
C LEU A 23 -0.83 -1.07 -9.14
N TYR A 24 -1.00 -2.38 -9.28
CA TYR A 24 -0.14 -3.38 -8.68
C TYR A 24 1.31 -3.26 -9.16
N SER A 25 1.53 -3.15 -10.48
CA SER A 25 2.86 -2.98 -11.06
C SER A 25 3.55 -1.70 -10.57
N PHE A 26 2.81 -0.59 -10.51
CA PHE A 26 3.34 0.68 -9.99
C PHE A 26 3.72 0.58 -8.52
N LEU A 27 2.82 0.04 -7.68
CA LEU A 27 3.08 -0.13 -6.25
C LEU A 27 4.23 -1.11 -6.01
N THR A 28 4.35 -2.19 -6.80
CA THR A 28 5.46 -3.13 -6.71
C THR A 28 6.79 -2.44 -6.99
N TRP A 29 6.86 -1.68 -8.10
CA TRP A 29 8.05 -0.90 -8.44
C TRP A 29 8.40 0.08 -7.32
N ALA A 30 7.42 0.81 -6.78
CA ALA A 30 7.64 1.74 -5.69
C ALA A 30 8.15 1.03 -4.43
N THR A 31 7.49 -0.06 -4.00
CA THR A 31 7.87 -0.83 -2.81
C THR A 31 9.27 -1.42 -2.93
N VAL A 32 9.61 -2.06 -4.05
CA VAL A 32 10.93 -2.67 -4.24
C VAL A 32 12.04 -1.63 -4.18
N ASN A 33 11.90 -0.51 -4.89
CA ASN A 33 12.93 0.54 -4.90
C ASN A 33 13.06 1.22 -3.53
N SER A 34 11.93 1.51 -2.85
CA SER A 34 11.97 2.09 -1.50
C SER A 34 12.60 1.16 -0.48
N LEU A 35 12.31 -0.15 -0.52
CA LEU A 35 12.96 -1.13 0.35
C LEU A 35 14.45 -1.26 0.02
N GLY A 36 14.81 -1.28 -1.25
CA GLY A 36 16.20 -1.26 -1.69
C GLY A 36 16.97 -0.06 -1.13
N LEU A 37 16.36 1.13 -1.15
CA LEU A 37 16.94 2.33 -0.54
C LEU A 37 17.07 2.17 0.98
N ILE A 38 16.04 1.69 1.68
CA ILE A 38 16.09 1.48 3.14
C ILE A 38 17.19 0.49 3.52
N PHE A 39 17.28 -0.65 2.84
CA PHE A 39 18.31 -1.66 3.15
C PHE A 39 19.71 -1.21 2.73
N SER A 40 19.83 -0.28 1.77
CA SER A 40 21.13 0.30 1.38
C SER A 40 21.82 1.07 2.53
N ILE A 41 21.06 1.46 3.56
CA ILE A 41 21.58 2.11 4.77
C ILE A 41 22.43 1.13 5.60
N TYR A 42 22.09 -0.16 5.58
CA TYR A 42 22.71 -1.19 6.41
C TYR A 42 23.65 -2.11 5.63
N THR A 43 23.37 -2.35 4.35
CA THR A 43 24.12 -3.30 3.51
C THR A 43 24.09 -2.91 2.03
N LYS A 44 24.67 -3.71 1.14
CA LYS A 44 24.62 -3.52 -0.32
C LYS A 44 23.54 -4.45 -0.92
N PRO A 45 22.28 -4.01 -1.04
CA PRO A 45 21.23 -4.81 -1.64
C PRO A 45 21.44 -4.96 -3.15
N LEU A 46 21.22 -6.16 -3.67
CA LEU A 46 21.07 -6.40 -5.11
C LEU A 46 19.59 -6.57 -5.44
N ILE A 47 19.04 -5.66 -6.24
CA ILE A 47 17.65 -5.69 -6.67
C ILE A 47 17.56 -6.39 -8.03
N VAL A 48 16.79 -7.47 -8.12
CA VAL A 48 16.52 -8.18 -9.36
C VAL A 48 15.02 -8.41 -9.49
N ARG A 49 14.35 -7.61 -10.35
CA ARG A 49 12.89 -7.62 -10.51
C ARG A 49 12.19 -7.38 -9.16
N ASN A 50 11.50 -8.39 -8.63
CA ASN A 50 10.77 -8.33 -7.36
C ASN A 50 11.55 -8.95 -6.19
N TYR A 51 12.82 -9.30 -6.41
CA TYR A 51 13.71 -9.86 -5.40
C TYR A 51 14.70 -8.81 -4.92
N ILE A 52 14.91 -8.78 -3.60
CA ILE A 52 15.95 -8.00 -2.94
C ILE A 52 16.88 -9.00 -2.25
N ARG A 53 18.12 -9.07 -2.74
CA ARG A 53 19.14 -9.96 -2.18
C ARG A 53 20.04 -9.17 -1.25
N LEU A 54 20.04 -9.59 0.01
CA LEU A 54 20.94 -9.14 1.07
C LEU A 54 21.97 -10.25 1.34
N PRO A 55 23.10 -9.97 1.99
CA PRO A 55 24.01 -11.02 2.43
C PRO A 55 23.29 -12.02 3.35
N GLY A 56 23.17 -13.27 2.92
CA GLY A 56 22.52 -14.34 3.69
C GLY A 56 20.98 -14.36 3.67
N LEU A 57 20.32 -13.41 3.00
CA LEU A 57 18.86 -13.33 2.95
C LEU A 57 18.35 -12.93 1.56
N VAL A 58 17.30 -13.61 1.08
CA VAL A 58 16.60 -13.24 -0.15
C VAL A 58 15.16 -12.89 0.20
N ILE A 59 14.78 -11.65 -0.09
CA ILE A 59 13.43 -11.15 0.15
C ILE A 59 12.70 -11.12 -1.20
N GLN A 60 11.59 -11.84 -1.31
CA GLN A 60 10.70 -11.75 -2.46
C GLN A 60 9.51 -10.85 -2.12
N VAL A 61 9.34 -9.76 -2.87
CA VAL A 61 8.16 -8.90 -2.76
C VAL A 61 6.99 -9.58 -3.47
N ILE A 62 6.15 -10.26 -2.69
CA ILE A 62 4.93 -10.92 -3.15
C ILE A 62 3.71 -9.98 -3.10
N PRO A 63 2.56 -10.33 -3.70
CA PRO A 63 1.41 -9.44 -3.72
C PRO A 63 0.93 -8.96 -2.35
N ALA A 64 1.02 -9.80 -1.31
CA ALA A 64 0.68 -9.44 0.07
C ALA A 64 1.56 -8.29 0.60
N CYS A 65 2.83 -8.24 0.21
CA CYS A 65 3.79 -7.19 0.57
C CYS A 65 3.43 -5.84 -0.05
N VAL A 66 2.88 -5.84 -1.27
CA VAL A 66 2.54 -4.61 -2.01
C VAL A 66 1.25 -3.95 -1.47
N ALA A 67 0.37 -4.76 -0.87
CA ALA A 67 -0.89 -4.31 -0.26
C ALA A 67 -1.83 -3.56 -1.24
N ALA A 68 -1.78 -3.88 -2.54
CA ALA A 68 -2.54 -3.16 -3.58
C ALA A 68 -4.06 -3.13 -3.31
N SER A 69 -4.63 -4.17 -2.71
CA SER A 69 -6.04 -4.20 -2.30
C SER A 69 -6.39 -3.15 -1.25
N ALA A 70 -5.49 -2.89 -0.29
CA ALA A 70 -5.68 -1.86 0.73
C ALA A 70 -5.64 -0.44 0.12
N PHE A 71 -4.71 -0.19 -0.80
CA PHE A 71 -4.67 1.07 -1.55
C PHE A 71 -5.94 1.28 -2.38
N PHE A 72 -6.37 0.24 -3.10
CA PHE A 72 -7.58 0.32 -3.90
C PHE A 72 -8.83 0.56 -3.03
N LEU A 73 -8.98 -0.15 -1.91
CA LEU A 73 -10.07 0.06 -0.97
C LEU A 73 -10.11 1.51 -0.46
N LEU A 74 -8.95 2.06 -0.14
CA LEU A 74 -8.85 3.44 0.34
C LEU A 74 -9.24 4.46 -0.74
N ILE A 75 -8.80 4.28 -1.99
CA ILE A 75 -9.25 5.08 -3.14
C ILE A 75 -10.77 4.95 -3.31
N PHE A 76 -11.29 3.72 -3.27
CA PHE A 76 -12.71 3.43 -3.40
C PHE A 76 -13.55 4.18 -2.36
N LEU A 77 -13.15 4.13 -1.08
CA LEU A 77 -13.82 4.84 0.00
C LEU A 77 -13.87 6.35 -0.24
N PHE A 78 -12.73 6.98 -0.59
CA PHE A 78 -12.68 8.44 -0.75
C PHE A 78 -13.44 8.99 -1.97
N PHE A 79 -13.56 8.21 -3.04
CA PHE A 79 -14.36 8.60 -4.20
C PHE A 79 -15.85 8.32 -4.00
N SER A 80 -16.19 7.30 -3.21
CA SER A 80 -17.57 7.00 -2.82
C SER A 80 -18.13 8.03 -1.83
N THR A 81 -17.27 8.66 -1.02
CA THR A 81 -17.69 9.67 -0.04
C THR A 81 -17.93 11.05 -0.68
N PRO A 82 -19.05 11.73 -0.36
CA PRO A 82 -19.29 13.10 -0.78
C PRO A 82 -18.30 14.05 -0.09
N MET A 83 -17.41 14.64 -0.87
CA MET A 83 -16.35 15.53 -0.38
C MET A 83 -16.00 16.58 -1.45
N LYS A 84 -15.59 17.78 -1.03
CA LYS A 84 -15.05 18.81 -1.94
C LYS A 84 -13.80 18.27 -2.66
N PRO A 85 -13.61 18.54 -3.97
CA PRO A 85 -12.48 17.98 -4.74
C PRO A 85 -11.10 18.25 -4.13
N GLU A 86 -10.87 19.47 -3.64
CA GLU A 86 -9.61 19.89 -2.99
C GLU A 86 -9.34 19.07 -1.72
N LYS A 87 -10.33 18.96 -0.84
CA LYS A 87 -10.24 18.14 0.38
C LYS A 87 -10.00 16.68 0.04
N ARG A 88 -10.68 16.14 -1.01
CA ARG A 88 -10.50 14.76 -1.46
C ARG A 88 -9.06 14.50 -1.88
N LEU A 89 -8.48 15.36 -2.71
CA LEU A 89 -7.11 15.18 -3.19
C LEU A 89 -6.10 15.22 -2.03
N LYS A 90 -6.25 16.19 -1.12
CA LYS A 90 -5.37 16.33 0.07
C LYS A 90 -5.43 15.09 0.96
N VAL A 91 -6.64 14.65 1.29
CA VAL A 91 -6.88 13.47 2.12
C VAL A 91 -6.38 12.20 1.44
N LEU A 92 -6.68 12.01 0.16
CA LEU A 92 -6.27 10.84 -0.59
C LEU A 92 -4.74 10.75 -0.68
N ALA A 93 -4.08 11.86 -0.99
CA ALA A 93 -2.62 11.91 -1.04
C ALA A 93 -1.99 11.58 0.32
N PHE A 94 -2.50 12.18 1.40
CA PHE A 94 -2.04 11.90 2.75
C PHE A 94 -2.22 10.41 3.11
N SER A 95 -3.41 9.85 2.87
CA SER A 95 -3.72 8.48 3.24
C SER A 95 -2.98 7.44 2.39
N ILE A 96 -2.76 7.70 1.10
CA ILE A 96 -1.92 6.84 0.25
C ILE A 96 -0.47 6.86 0.77
N LEU A 97 0.08 8.04 1.04
CA LEU A 97 1.45 8.16 1.54
C LEU A 97 1.60 7.48 2.91
N ALA A 98 0.66 7.69 3.83
CA ALA A 98 0.68 7.08 5.15
C ALA A 98 0.60 5.54 5.06
N LEU A 99 -0.32 5.00 4.24
CA LEU A 99 -0.44 3.56 4.04
C LEU A 99 0.84 2.98 3.42
N PHE A 100 1.48 3.69 2.48
CA PHE A 100 2.74 3.28 1.88
C PHE A 100 3.88 3.23 2.89
N VAL A 101 4.04 4.26 3.72
CA VAL A 101 5.07 4.28 4.77
C VAL A 101 4.86 3.16 5.78
N ILE A 102 3.62 2.97 6.25
CA ILE A 102 3.27 1.88 7.17
C ILE A 102 3.55 0.51 6.53
N ASN A 103 3.25 0.36 5.24
CA ASN A 103 3.51 -0.86 4.50
C ASN A 103 5.01 -1.18 4.40
N LEU A 104 5.85 -0.17 4.14
CA LEU A 104 7.30 -0.33 4.15
C LEU A 104 7.81 -0.73 5.53
N ALA A 105 7.35 -0.05 6.59
CA ALA A 105 7.71 -0.37 7.97
C ALA A 105 7.35 -1.81 8.35
N ARG A 106 6.17 -2.29 7.91
CA ARG A 106 5.75 -3.69 8.08
C ARG A 106 6.73 -4.66 7.42
N ILE A 107 7.15 -4.40 6.19
CA ILE A 107 8.06 -5.32 5.48
C ILE A 107 9.42 -5.35 6.16
N VAL A 108 9.96 -4.19 6.54
CA VAL A 108 11.22 -4.10 7.31
C VAL A 108 11.10 -4.89 8.61
N PHE A 109 9.99 -4.75 9.34
CA PHE A 109 9.74 -5.53 10.55
C PHE A 109 9.67 -7.03 10.28
N LEU A 110 8.94 -7.47 9.25
CA LEU A 110 8.81 -8.89 8.91
C LEU A 110 10.12 -9.55 8.49
N VAL A 111 11.05 -8.80 7.93
CA VAL A 111 12.39 -9.28 7.56
C VAL A 111 13.17 -9.77 8.77
N GLU A 112 13.01 -9.14 9.94
CA GLU A 112 13.64 -9.58 11.20
C GLU A 112 13.12 -10.95 11.68
N PHE A 113 11.91 -11.34 11.25
CA PHE A 113 11.32 -12.64 11.55
C PHE A 113 11.57 -13.67 10.44
N SER A 114 12.33 -13.32 9.40
CA SER A 114 12.63 -14.26 8.32
C SER A 114 13.38 -15.49 8.85
N GLY A 115 12.91 -16.69 8.45
CA GLY A 115 13.45 -17.96 8.95
C GLY A 115 12.96 -18.39 10.35
N SER A 116 12.17 -17.56 11.04
CA SER A 116 11.53 -17.93 12.31
C SER A 116 10.30 -18.80 12.09
N LYS A 117 10.04 -19.74 13.02
CA LYS A 117 8.79 -20.53 13.06
C LYS A 117 7.53 -19.69 13.24
N TYR A 118 7.67 -18.43 13.67
CA TYR A 118 6.56 -17.50 13.86
C TYR A 118 6.26 -16.63 12.64
N PHE A 119 7.08 -16.70 11.59
CA PHE A 119 6.98 -15.83 10.43
C PHE A 119 5.58 -15.84 9.82
N ASP A 120 5.00 -17.01 9.58
CA ASP A 120 3.68 -17.13 8.94
C ASP A 120 2.56 -16.54 9.78
N ALA A 121 2.59 -16.76 11.11
CA ALA A 121 1.60 -16.21 12.03
C ALA A 121 1.67 -14.68 12.08
N VAL A 122 2.88 -14.13 12.20
CA VAL A 122 3.10 -12.67 12.22
C VAL A 122 2.72 -12.06 10.87
N HIS A 123 3.16 -12.67 9.77
CA HIS A 123 2.84 -12.22 8.42
C HIS A 123 1.32 -12.19 8.18
N TRP A 124 0.61 -13.25 8.56
CA TRP A 124 -0.85 -13.32 8.45
C TRP A 124 -1.55 -12.23 9.27
N PHE A 125 -1.10 -12.00 10.51
CA PHE A 125 -1.65 -10.96 11.39
C PHE A 125 -1.48 -9.55 10.81
N PHE A 126 -0.27 -9.20 10.38
CA PHE A 126 0.00 -7.91 9.77
C PHE A 126 -0.74 -7.73 8.44
N TRP A 127 -0.89 -8.80 7.67
CA TRP A 127 -1.58 -8.73 6.38
C TRP A 127 -3.09 -8.58 6.54
N ASN A 128 -3.76 -9.42 7.33
CA ASN A 128 -5.22 -9.44 7.38
C ASN A 128 -5.79 -8.45 8.40
N PHE A 129 -5.31 -8.52 9.64
CA PHE A 129 -5.85 -7.73 10.72
C PHE A 129 -5.38 -6.29 10.62
N LEU A 130 -4.05 -6.10 10.63
CA LEU A 130 -3.48 -4.77 10.77
C LEU A 130 -3.73 -3.89 9.53
N SER A 131 -3.68 -4.47 8.32
CA SER A 131 -3.96 -3.72 7.09
C SER A 131 -5.41 -3.21 7.04
N THR A 132 -6.36 -4.01 7.51
CA THR A 132 -7.78 -3.59 7.60
C THR A 132 -7.95 -2.45 8.61
N VAL A 133 -7.37 -2.60 9.80
CA VAL A 133 -7.41 -1.58 10.85
C VAL A 133 -6.80 -0.27 10.36
N PHE A 134 -5.67 -0.32 9.64
CA PHE A 134 -5.03 0.88 9.10
C PHE A 134 -5.87 1.59 8.05
N VAL A 135 -6.51 0.87 7.13
CA VAL A 135 -7.40 1.49 6.13
C VAL A 135 -8.56 2.21 6.82
N VAL A 136 -9.21 1.56 7.77
CA VAL A 136 -10.33 2.16 8.53
C VAL A 136 -9.86 3.36 9.35
N ALA A 137 -8.73 3.24 10.04
CA ALA A 137 -8.17 4.32 10.85
C ALA A 137 -7.81 5.54 10.00
N LEU A 138 -7.14 5.35 8.86
CA LEU A 138 -6.80 6.42 7.92
C LEU A 138 -8.05 7.08 7.34
N TYR A 139 -9.05 6.28 6.97
CA TYR A 139 -10.32 6.78 6.48
C TYR A 139 -11.03 7.64 7.52
N ILE A 140 -11.16 7.19 8.76
CA ILE A 140 -11.80 7.96 9.84
C ILE A 140 -10.99 9.21 10.19
N ALA A 141 -9.67 9.09 10.34
CA ALA A 141 -8.79 10.20 10.68
C ALA A 141 -8.87 11.34 9.65
N SER A 142 -9.05 10.99 8.38
CA SER A 142 -9.12 11.97 7.30
C SER A 142 -10.31 12.93 7.36
N TYR A 143 -11.38 12.58 8.08
CA TYR A 143 -12.52 13.50 8.26
C TYR A 143 -12.12 14.75 9.04
N LYS A 144 -11.08 14.64 9.88
CA LYS A 144 -10.53 15.73 10.69
C LYS A 144 -9.50 16.60 9.95
N ILE A 145 -9.01 16.16 8.78
CA ILE A 145 -8.03 16.87 7.92
C ILE A 145 -8.73 17.86 6.99
#